data_AF-A0A1S3HDN9-F1
#
_entry.id   AF-A0A1S3HDN9-F1
#
_cell.length_a   1.000
_cell.length_b   1.000
_cell.length_c   1.000
_cell.angle_alpha   90.00
_cell.angle_beta   90.00
_cell.angle_gamma   90.00
#
_symmetry.space_group_name_H-M   'P 1'
#
loop_
_entity.id
_entity.type
_entity.pdbx_description
1 polymer ?
#
loop_
_entity_poly.entity_id
_entity_poly.type
_entity_poly.pdbx_seq_one_letter_code
_entity_poly.pdbx_strand_id
1 'polypeptide(L)'
;MYPLCEVQHGSKILMTFSDVGKKPPTFNDASEVANQIMNCGFDFERGSVYYNVYKSVVSYKTTTLPIHSMSAVTKAKNMGMYDSVDDELLRSYSEFQFASLIYYAMKEAATSEQSSRMTAMDGASKNAGEMIDKLTLTYNRTRQAVITRELIEIISGAAAV
;
A
#
# COMPACT_ATOMS: atom_id res chain seq x y z
N MET A 1 7.23 4.57 -4.00
CA MET A 1 7.06 4.93 -2.57
C MET A 1 8.15 4.35 -1.69
N TYR A 2 8.47 3.05 -1.77
CA TYR A 2 9.56 2.38 -1.05
C TYR A 2 10.93 3.10 -1.05
N PRO A 3 11.46 3.60 -2.20
CA PRO A 3 12.83 4.13 -2.21
C PRO A 3 12.99 5.52 -1.54
N LEU A 4 11.91 6.22 -1.17
CA LEU A 4 12.03 7.58 -0.60
C LEU A 4 12.25 7.59 0.91
N CYS A 5 11.57 6.73 1.67
CA CYS A 5 11.76 6.63 3.13
C CYS A 5 13.13 6.03 3.48
N GLU A 6 13.59 5.04 2.72
CA GLU A 6 14.88 4.39 2.95
C GLU A 6 16.05 5.37 2.72
N VAL A 7 15.92 6.24 1.71
CA VAL A 7 16.93 7.25 1.37
C VAL A 7 16.96 8.41 2.37
N GLN A 8 15.82 8.83 2.94
CA GLN A 8 15.78 9.98 3.86
C GLN A 8 15.86 9.61 5.35
N HIS A 9 15.44 8.40 5.73
CA HIS A 9 15.31 7.97 7.14
C HIS A 9 15.88 6.58 7.42
N GLY A 10 16.75 6.06 6.55
CA GLY A 10 17.32 4.71 6.67
C GLY A 10 17.96 4.41 8.04
N SER A 11 18.56 5.40 8.71
CA SER A 11 19.15 5.23 10.04
C SER A 11 18.15 4.93 11.16
N LYS A 12 16.85 5.11 10.93
CA LYS A 12 15.77 4.85 11.90
C LYS A 12 15.00 3.55 11.61
N ILE A 13 15.37 2.82 10.56
CA ILE A 13 14.71 1.57 10.17
C ILE A 13 15.53 0.42 10.75
N LEU A 14 14.97 -0.31 11.72
CA LEU A 14 15.64 -1.46 12.33
C LEU A 14 15.50 -2.72 11.46
N MET A 15 14.30 -2.93 10.90
CA MET A 15 13.96 -4.14 10.14
C MET A 15 13.00 -3.81 9.01
N THR A 16 13.12 -4.54 7.91
CA THR A 16 12.25 -4.44 6.74
C THR A 16 11.78 -5.83 6.33
N PHE A 17 10.52 -5.94 5.94
CA PHE A 17 9.93 -7.16 5.40
C PHE A 17 9.57 -6.94 3.93
N SER A 18 9.92 -7.91 3.07
CA SER A 18 9.59 -7.93 1.65
C SER A 18 8.47 -8.93 1.34
N ASP A 19 7.93 -8.85 0.13
CA ASP A 19 6.88 -9.78 -0.40
C ASP A 19 5.51 -9.75 0.27
N VAL A 20 5.23 -8.75 1.10
CA VAL A 20 3.90 -8.51 1.66
C VAL A 20 2.98 -7.92 0.57
N GLY A 21 1.80 -8.53 0.38
CA GLY A 21 0.76 -8.03 -0.54
C GLY A 21 0.65 -8.73 -1.90
N LYS A 22 1.53 -9.69 -2.22
CA LYS A 22 1.39 -10.56 -3.41
C LYS A 22 0.24 -11.56 -3.25
N LYS A 23 0.12 -12.14 -2.07
CA LYS A 23 -0.97 -13.03 -1.66
C LYS A 23 -1.80 -12.32 -0.57
N PRO A 24 -3.07 -12.70 -0.38
CA PRO A 24 -3.86 -12.21 0.75
C PRO A 24 -3.11 -12.51 2.06
N PRO A 25 -2.97 -11.52 2.96
CA PRO A 25 -2.22 -11.71 4.20
C PRO A 25 -2.91 -12.77 5.06
N THR A 26 -2.12 -13.70 5.60
CA THR A 26 -2.59 -14.75 6.51
C THR A 26 -2.15 -14.44 7.94
N PHE A 27 -2.77 -15.10 8.92
CA PHE A 27 -2.37 -14.93 10.33
C PHE A 27 -0.95 -15.45 10.58
N ASN A 28 -0.49 -16.43 9.80
CA ASN A 28 0.87 -16.94 9.91
C ASN A 28 1.89 -15.86 9.52
N ASP A 29 1.65 -15.13 8.43
CA ASP A 29 2.52 -14.02 8.00
C ASP A 29 2.64 -12.94 9.11
N ALA A 30 1.51 -12.60 9.73
CA ALA A 30 1.48 -11.63 10.84
C ALA A 30 2.21 -12.16 12.09
N SER A 31 2.10 -13.45 12.37
CA SER A 31 2.78 -14.11 13.50
C SER A 31 4.28 -14.16 13.30
N GLU A 32 4.75 -14.46 12.08
CA GLU A 32 6.18 -14.42 11.74
C GLU A 32 6.75 -13.01 11.92
N VAL A 33 6.05 -11.98 11.42
CA VAL A 33 6.43 -10.58 11.62
C VAL A 33 6.46 -10.21 13.10
N ALA A 34 5.43 -10.60 13.86
CA ALA A 34 5.35 -10.35 15.29
C ALA A 34 6.52 -10.98 16.05
N ASN A 35 6.84 -12.24 15.77
CA ASN A 35 7.95 -12.97 16.38
C ASN A 35 9.30 -12.33 16.05
N GLN A 36 9.52 -11.90 14.81
CA GLN A 36 10.75 -11.20 14.42
C GLN A 36 10.91 -9.86 15.14
N ILE A 37 9.81 -9.11 15.32
CA ILE A 37 9.83 -7.85 16.08
C ILE A 37 10.12 -8.12 17.55
N MET A 38 9.54 -9.15 18.16
CA MET A 38 9.84 -9.50 19.57
C MET A 38 11.29 -9.96 19.76
N ASN A 39 11.86 -10.66 18.77
CA ASN A 39 13.22 -11.18 18.82
C ASN A 39 14.31 -10.14 18.45
N CYS A 40 13.93 -8.92 18.04
CA CYS A 40 14.90 -7.90 17.64
C CYS A 40 15.76 -7.34 18.80
N GLY A 41 15.42 -7.70 20.05
CA GLY A 41 16.17 -7.30 21.24
C GLY A 41 16.03 -5.82 21.61
N PHE A 42 15.13 -5.09 20.96
CA PHE A 42 14.83 -3.69 21.25
C PHE A 42 13.65 -3.59 22.22
N ASP A 43 13.90 -3.11 23.43
CA ASP A 43 12.84 -2.87 24.42
C ASP A 43 12.13 -1.55 24.10
N PHE A 44 10.82 -1.62 23.86
CA PHE A 44 9.98 -0.47 23.58
C PHE A 44 8.93 -0.31 24.67
N GLU A 45 8.74 0.91 25.19
CA GLU A 45 7.67 1.17 26.17
C GLU A 45 6.34 1.51 25.49
N ARG A 46 6.40 2.15 24.31
CA ARG A 46 5.23 2.50 23.48
C ARG A 46 5.57 2.36 22.00
N GLY A 47 4.67 1.74 21.25
CA GLY A 47 4.72 1.66 19.80
C GLY A 47 3.43 2.17 19.18
N SER A 48 3.49 2.55 17.90
CA SER A 48 2.32 2.88 17.09
C SER A 48 2.46 2.23 15.72
N VAL A 49 1.47 1.44 15.32
CA VAL A 49 1.40 0.87 13.96
C VAL A 49 0.63 1.82 13.08
N TYR A 50 1.27 2.28 12.00
CA TYR A 50 0.64 3.08 10.97
C TYR A 50 0.08 2.15 9.89
N TYR A 51 -1.20 2.31 9.59
CA TYR A 51 -1.88 1.51 8.58
C TYR A 51 -3.02 2.31 7.95
N ASN A 52 -3.50 1.86 6.80
CA ASN A 52 -4.63 2.46 6.12
C ASN A 52 -5.90 1.73 6.53
N VAL A 53 -6.85 2.47 7.10
CA VAL A 53 -8.19 1.98 7.41
C VAL A 53 -9.06 2.17 6.17
N TYR A 54 -9.73 1.11 5.76
CA TYR A 54 -10.67 1.16 4.66
C TYR A 54 -11.93 1.91 5.09
N LYS A 55 -12.30 2.96 4.36
CA LYS A 55 -13.58 3.67 4.57
C LYS A 55 -14.58 3.37 3.46
N SER A 56 -14.14 3.50 2.22
CA SER A 56 -14.94 3.23 1.03
C SER A 56 -14.03 2.90 -0.14
N VAL A 57 -14.63 2.48 -1.26
CA VAL A 57 -13.89 2.14 -2.49
C VAL A 57 -12.98 3.28 -2.94
N VAL A 58 -13.41 4.53 -2.73
CA VAL A 58 -12.73 5.74 -3.19
C VAL A 58 -11.79 6.33 -2.12
N SER A 59 -12.01 6.03 -0.83
CA SER A 59 -11.31 6.71 0.26
C SER A 59 -10.82 5.74 1.34
N TYR A 60 -9.57 5.95 1.75
CA TYR A 60 -8.96 5.34 2.92
C TYR A 60 -8.47 6.43 3.88
N LYS A 61 -8.31 6.09 5.16
CA LYS A 61 -7.74 6.99 6.18
C LYS A 61 -6.55 6.33 6.86
N THR A 62 -5.39 6.99 6.80
CA THR A 62 -4.22 6.57 7.58
C THR A 62 -4.49 6.82 9.06
N THR A 63 -4.42 5.77 9.86
CA THR A 63 -4.68 5.79 11.30
C THR A 63 -3.56 5.05 12.02
N THR A 64 -3.42 5.31 13.32
CA THR A 64 -2.44 4.67 14.20
C THR A 64 -3.12 3.72 15.17
N LEU A 65 -2.58 2.51 15.32
CA LEU A 65 -2.92 1.61 16.42
C LEU A 65 -1.83 1.68 17.48
N PRO A 66 -2.16 2.06 18.74
CA PRO A 66 -1.18 2.04 19.81
C PRO A 66 -0.86 0.59 20.19
N ILE A 67 0.42 0.33 20.42
CA ILE A 67 0.93 -0.93 20.93
C ILE A 67 1.63 -0.65 22.26
N HIS A 68 1.30 -1.46 23.25
CA HIS A 68 1.83 -1.37 24.60
C HIS A 68 2.67 -2.61 24.87
N SER A 69 3.85 -2.42 25.45
CA SER A 69 4.67 -3.53 25.91
C SER A 69 4.12 -4.09 27.22
N MET A 70 4.56 -5.30 27.56
CA MET A 70 4.18 -5.99 28.80
C MET A 70 4.40 -5.08 30.03
N SER A 71 5.53 -4.39 30.11
CA SER A 71 5.86 -3.49 31.23
C SER A 71 4.90 -2.29 31.34
N ALA A 72 4.38 -1.80 30.22
CA ALA A 72 3.38 -0.75 30.18
C ALA A 72 1.98 -1.26 30.60
N VAL A 73 1.65 -2.50 30.25
CA VAL A 73 0.37 -3.14 30.63
C VAL A 73 0.34 -3.39 32.14
N THR A 74 1.40 -3.96 32.73
CA THR A 74 1.48 -4.24 34.18
C THR A 74 1.35 -2.98 35.06
N LYS A 75 1.82 -1.83 34.56
CA LYS A 75 1.72 -0.53 35.25
C LYS A 75 0.34 0.13 35.14
N ALA A 76 -0.60 -0.44 34.39
CA ALA A 76 -1.91 0.17 34.16
C ALA A 76 -2.77 0.17 35.44
N LYS A 77 -3.37 1.33 35.74
CA LYS A 77 -4.17 1.57 36.96
C LYS A 77 -5.31 0.57 37.17
N ASN A 78 -5.89 0.05 36.09
CA ASN A 78 -7.05 -0.83 36.12
C ASN A 78 -6.68 -2.32 36.20
N MET A 79 -5.39 -2.66 36.20
CA MET A 79 -4.96 -4.05 36.19
C MET A 79 -5.22 -4.76 37.53
N GLY A 80 -5.28 -4.02 38.64
CA GLY A 80 -5.64 -4.54 39.96
C GLY A 80 -7.11 -4.97 40.12
N MET A 81 -7.94 -4.83 39.08
CA MET A 81 -9.31 -5.38 39.04
C MET A 81 -9.35 -6.84 38.56
N TYR A 82 -8.23 -7.39 38.08
CA TYR A 82 -8.13 -8.76 37.61
C TYR A 82 -7.53 -9.64 38.71
N ASP A 83 -8.28 -10.65 39.14
CA ASP A 83 -8.05 -11.40 40.38
C ASP A 83 -6.97 -12.51 40.25
N SER A 84 -6.52 -12.82 39.04
CA SER A 84 -5.62 -13.97 38.79
C SER A 84 -4.93 -13.92 37.42
N VAL A 85 -4.21 -12.83 37.14
CA VAL A 85 -3.34 -12.79 35.95
C VAL A 85 -1.95 -13.29 36.35
N ASP A 86 -1.64 -14.53 35.99
CA ASP A 86 -0.27 -15.04 36.07
C ASP A 86 0.63 -14.29 35.07
N ASP A 87 1.90 -14.09 35.41
CA ASP A 87 2.87 -13.39 34.56
C ASP A 87 3.06 -14.13 33.22
N GLU A 88 2.98 -15.46 33.24
CA GLU A 88 3.05 -16.31 32.04
C GLU A 88 1.81 -16.14 31.14
N LEU A 89 0.62 -16.03 31.74
CA LEU A 89 -0.62 -15.78 31.00
C LEU A 89 -0.63 -14.38 30.39
N LEU A 90 -0.16 -13.37 31.13
CA LEU A 90 -0.04 -12.01 30.62
C LEU A 90 0.88 -11.94 29.40
N ARG A 91 2.01 -12.64 29.48
CA ARG A 91 2.98 -12.70 28.39
C ARG A 91 2.36 -13.33 27.14
N SER A 92 1.75 -14.50 27.30
CA SER A 92 1.08 -15.22 26.20
C SER A 92 -0.02 -14.37 25.56
N TYR A 93 -0.81 -13.67 26.39
CA TYR A 93 -1.85 -12.76 25.93
C TYR A 93 -1.28 -11.58 25.15
N SER A 94 -0.22 -10.93 25.67
CA SER A 94 0.43 -9.80 25.01
C SER A 94 1.02 -10.18 23.65
N GLU A 95 1.68 -11.33 23.56
CA GLU A 95 2.24 -11.86 22.31
C GLU A 95 1.12 -12.14 21.28
N PHE A 96 0.03 -12.79 21.71
CA PHE A 96 -1.12 -13.06 20.86
C PHE A 96 -1.85 -11.78 20.41
N GLN A 97 -2.02 -10.82 21.33
CA GLN A 97 -2.64 -9.53 21.03
C GLN A 97 -1.81 -8.77 20.00
N PHE A 98 -0.49 -8.79 20.13
CA PHE A 98 0.43 -8.13 19.20
C PHE A 98 0.31 -8.71 17.77
N ALA A 99 0.37 -10.03 17.63
CA ALA A 99 0.17 -10.70 16.34
C ALA A 99 -1.23 -10.41 15.75
N SER A 100 -2.26 -10.39 16.59
CA SER A 100 -3.65 -10.10 16.18
C SER A 100 -3.82 -8.66 15.68
N LEU A 101 -3.19 -7.69 16.33
CA LEU A 101 -3.22 -6.27 15.91
C LEU A 101 -2.49 -6.07 14.57
N ILE A 102 -1.34 -6.72 14.39
CA ILE A 102 -0.61 -6.70 13.12
C ILE A 102 -1.48 -7.32 12.01
N TYR A 103 -2.10 -8.47 12.28
CA TYR A 103 -2.98 -9.12 11.30
C TYR A 103 -4.17 -8.23 10.91
N TYR A 104 -4.82 -7.58 11.89
CA TYR A 104 -5.89 -6.62 11.66
C TYR A 104 -5.42 -5.46 10.76
N ALA A 105 -4.28 -4.85 11.09
CA ALA A 105 -3.70 -3.75 10.31
C ALA A 105 -3.36 -4.18 8.87
N MET A 106 -2.81 -5.38 8.69
CA MET A 106 -2.49 -5.95 7.37
C MET A 106 -3.74 -6.15 6.51
N LYS A 107 -4.85 -6.61 7.09
CA LYS A 107 -6.10 -6.82 6.35
C LYS A 107 -6.75 -5.52 5.89
N GLU A 108 -6.81 -4.53 6.77
CA GLU A 108 -7.32 -3.18 6.47
C GLU A 108 -6.47 -2.50 5.38
N ALA A 109 -5.15 -2.58 5.52
CA ALA A 109 -4.22 -2.02 4.55
C ALA A 109 -4.32 -2.71 3.18
N ALA A 110 -4.38 -4.04 3.15
CA ALA A 110 -4.53 -4.79 1.90
C ALA A 110 -5.82 -4.43 1.16
N THR A 111 -6.94 -4.29 1.89
CA THR A 111 -8.23 -3.92 1.30
C THR A 111 -8.19 -2.50 0.73
N SER A 112 -7.65 -1.55 1.50
CA SER A 112 -7.45 -0.16 1.08
C SER A 112 -6.53 -0.03 -0.14
N GLU A 113 -5.49 -0.85 -0.21
CA GLU A 113 -4.58 -0.88 -1.34
C GLU A 113 -5.28 -1.39 -2.60
N GLN A 114 -6.04 -2.48 -2.52
CA GLN A 114 -6.75 -3.03 -3.67
C GLN A 114 -7.81 -2.05 -4.20
N SER A 115 -8.56 -1.38 -3.31
CA SER A 115 -9.55 -0.39 -3.75
C SER A 115 -8.89 0.82 -4.42
N SER A 116 -7.82 1.34 -3.83
CA SER A 116 -7.05 2.45 -4.41
C SER A 116 -6.42 2.06 -5.75
N ARG A 117 -5.94 0.82 -5.88
CA ARG A 117 -5.37 0.30 -7.13
C ARG A 117 -6.43 0.22 -8.22
N MET A 118 -7.62 -0.28 -7.91
CA MET A 118 -8.74 -0.34 -8.85
C MET A 118 -9.11 1.06 -9.37
N THR A 119 -9.33 2.02 -8.47
CA THR A 119 -9.67 3.40 -8.87
C THR A 119 -8.55 4.06 -9.69
N ALA A 120 -7.28 3.83 -9.35
CA ALA A 120 -6.16 4.35 -10.12
C ALA A 120 -6.10 3.76 -11.54
N MET A 121 -6.37 2.46 -11.69
CA MET A 121 -6.37 1.78 -12.99
C MET A 121 -7.57 2.18 -13.85
N ASP A 122 -8.74 2.40 -13.25
CA ASP A 122 -9.91 2.94 -13.95
C ASP A 122 -9.61 4.35 -14.49
N GLY A 123 -9.01 5.21 -13.66
CA GLY A 123 -8.55 6.53 -14.08
C GLY A 123 -7.52 6.47 -15.21
N ALA A 124 -6.56 5.55 -15.12
CA ALA A 124 -5.57 5.34 -16.18
C ALA A 124 -6.22 4.88 -17.50
N SER A 125 -7.18 3.95 -17.44
CA SER A 125 -7.89 3.44 -18.61
C SER A 125 -8.70 4.53 -19.30
N LYS A 126 -9.39 5.38 -18.52
CA LYS A 126 -10.11 6.54 -19.05
C LYS A 126 -9.16 7.53 -19.73
N ASN A 127 -8.06 7.88 -19.07
CA ASN A 127 -7.06 8.80 -19.61
C ASN A 127 -6.41 8.26 -20.90
N ALA A 128 -6.17 6.95 -20.97
CA ALA A 128 -5.68 6.29 -22.17
C ALA A 128 -6.70 6.35 -23.32
N GLY A 129 -7.99 6.13 -23.04
CA GLY A 129 -9.06 6.30 -24.02
C GLY A 129 -9.10 7.70 -24.64
N GLU A 130 -9.08 8.74 -23.79
CA GLU A 130 -9.03 10.13 -24.24
C GLU A 130 -7.80 10.44 -25.12
N MET A 131 -6.66 9.80 -24.82
CA MET A 131 -5.45 9.94 -25.62
C MET A 131 -5.57 9.24 -26.98
N ILE A 132 -6.14 8.04 -27.01
CA ILE A 132 -6.38 7.27 -28.25
C ILE A 132 -7.30 8.07 -29.18
N ASP A 133 -8.37 8.67 -28.67
CA ASP A 133 -9.29 9.48 -29.48
C ASP A 133 -8.59 10.68 -30.13
N LYS A 134 -7.76 11.39 -29.35
CA LYS A 134 -6.95 12.52 -29.85
C LYS A 134 -5.95 12.09 -30.92
N LEU A 135 -5.27 10.97 -30.69
CA LEU A 135 -4.30 10.42 -31.66
C LEU A 135 -4.99 9.92 -32.93
N THR A 136 -6.20 9.34 -32.81
CA THR A 136 -6.98 8.87 -33.96
C THR A 136 -7.41 10.01 -34.87
N LEU A 137 -7.85 11.14 -34.30
CA LEU A 137 -8.15 12.35 -35.06
C LEU A 137 -6.91 12.89 -35.79
N THR A 138 -5.77 12.92 -35.10
CA THR A 138 -4.49 13.37 -35.66
C THR A 138 -4.02 12.45 -36.78
N TYR A 139 -4.14 11.13 -36.60
CA TYR A 139 -3.82 10.11 -37.60
C TYR A 139 -4.66 10.31 -38.87
N ASN A 140 -5.98 10.47 -38.75
CA ASN A 140 -6.84 10.65 -39.92
C ASN A 140 -6.53 11.93 -40.70
N ARG A 141 -6.27 13.04 -40.00
CA ARG A 141 -5.83 14.31 -40.64
C ARG A 141 -4.51 14.14 -41.37
N THR A 142 -3.54 13.51 -40.72
CA THR A 142 -2.21 13.26 -41.31
C THR A 142 -2.33 12.35 -42.52
N ARG A 143 -3.15 11.29 -42.44
CA ARG A 143 -3.43 10.38 -43.56
C ARG A 143 -4.01 11.13 -44.77
N GLN A 144 -4.99 12.00 -44.54
CA GLN A 144 -5.57 12.81 -45.62
C GLN A 144 -4.56 13.77 -46.23
N ALA A 145 -3.74 14.43 -45.40
CA ALA A 145 -2.68 15.33 -45.88
C ALA A 145 -1.60 14.60 -46.71
N VAL A 146 -1.28 13.35 -46.37
CA VAL A 146 -0.36 12.52 -47.16
C VAL A 146 -0.98 12.16 -48.51
N ILE A 147 -2.23 11.70 -48.54
CA ILE A 147 -2.93 11.37 -49.80
C ILE A 147 -3.01 12.60 -50.72
N THR A 148 -3.37 13.77 -50.19
CA THR A 148 -3.46 14.99 -51.00
C THR A 148 -2.09 15.42 -51.51
N ARG A 149 -1.03 15.31 -50.70
CA ARG A 149 0.35 15.60 -51.14
C ARG A 149 0.78 14.68 -52.29
N GLU A 150 0.56 13.37 -52.14
CA GLU A 150 0.90 12.38 -53.18
C GLU A 150 0.14 12.66 -54.48
N LEU A 151 -1.16 12.99 -54.40
CA LEU A 151 -1.95 13.35 -55.58
C LEU A 151 -1.46 14.63 -56.26
N ILE A 152 -1.08 15.65 -55.50
CA ILE A 152 -0.51 16.90 -56.04
C ILE A 152 0.81 16.61 -56.75
N GLU A 153 1.68 15.78 -56.16
CA GLU A 153 2.95 15.38 -56.76
C GLU A 153 2.74 14.66 -58.11
N ILE A 154 1.75 13.75 -58.18
CA ILE A 154 1.40 13.05 -59.44
C ILE A 154 0.90 14.05 -60.51
N ILE A 155 0.00 14.97 -60.15
CA ILE A 155 -0.57 15.95 -61.09
C ILE A 155 0.49 16.93 -61.58
N SER A 156 1.33 17.46 -60.68
CA SER A 156 2.42 18.36 -61.05
C SER A 156 3.46 17.67 -61.94
N GLY A 157 3.77 16.39 -61.69
CA GLY A 157 4.65 15.61 -62.56
C GLY A 157 4.05 15.36 -63.95
N ALA A 158 2.75 15.08 -64.05
CA ALA A 158 2.06 14.88 -65.32
C ALA A 158 1.91 16.17 -66.14
N ALA A 159 1.77 17.34 -65.49
CA ALA A 159 1.65 18.64 -66.16
C ALA A 159 2.99 19.24 -66.62
N ALA A 160 4.11 18.68 -66.17
CA ALA A 160 5.46 19.12 -66.53
C ALA A 160 6.05 18.35 -67.73
N VAL A 161 5.27 17.47 -68.37
CA VAL A 161 5.56 16.74 -69.61
C VAL A 161 4.71 17.34 -70.74
#